data_AF-A0A970YYD8-F1
#
_entry.id   AF-A0A970YYD8-F1
#
_cell.length_a   1.000
_cell.length_b   1.000
_cell.length_c   1.000
_cell.angle_alpha   90.00
_cell.angle_beta   90.00
_cell.angle_gamma   90.00
#
_symmetry.space_group_name_H-M   'P 1'
#
loop_
_entity.id
_entity.type
_entity.pdbx_description
1 polymer ?
#
loop_
_entity_poly.entity_id
_entity_poly.type
_entity_poly.pdbx_seq_one_letter_code
_entity_poly.pdbx_strand_id
1 'polypeptide(L)'
;MKIVFDIETAGTDLEELPESQQEYLLRHSEGKIEEVKRYLSLYPFTAKIISIGMLNATTENLFVMFESESKEEWSSDDKKVRYSGMSEAEMISSFWDYVSKSETIITFNGRNFDVPFLMLRSSVLGIKPSRNYLKNRYNNTNHIDLQEMLTFYGTVKKFNLDFYCQSYGIESPKSDGITGMDVKEMYKAGKIKEIAIYCGKDVKATYELYKIWNKYLNL
;
A
#
# COMPACT_ATOMS: atom_id res chain seq x y z
N MET A 1 3.31 -13.21 -15.43
CA MET A 1 2.10 -12.60 -14.77
C MET A 1 2.52 -11.32 -14.04
N LYS A 2 1.74 -10.23 -14.16
CA LYS A 2 1.99 -8.96 -13.44
C LYS A 2 0.96 -8.74 -12.33
N ILE A 3 1.41 -8.27 -11.17
CA ILE A 3 0.56 -7.97 -10.02
C ILE A 3 0.61 -6.48 -9.71
N VAL A 4 -0.55 -5.83 -9.62
CA VAL A 4 -0.67 -4.48 -9.07
C VAL A 4 -1.01 -4.61 -7.60
N PHE A 5 -0.37 -3.87 -6.71
CA PHE A 5 -0.72 -3.90 -5.30
C PHE A 5 -0.47 -2.56 -4.62
N ASP A 6 -1.10 -2.42 -3.45
CA ASP A 6 -1.01 -1.29 -2.54
C ASP A 6 -1.25 -1.79 -1.10
N ILE A 7 -0.77 -1.06 -0.09
CA ILE A 7 -0.96 -1.40 1.33
C ILE A 7 -1.57 -0.24 2.13
N GLU A 8 -2.33 -0.59 3.15
CA GLU A 8 -2.78 0.36 4.16
C GLU A 8 -2.18 0.04 5.53
N THR A 9 -1.85 1.09 6.28
CA THR A 9 -1.08 0.98 7.52
C THR A 9 -1.73 1.77 8.66
N ALA A 10 -1.75 1.18 9.86
CA ALA A 10 -2.18 1.86 11.08
C ALA A 10 -1.01 2.03 12.04
N GLY A 11 -0.79 3.28 12.47
CA GLY A 11 0.18 3.61 13.51
C GLY A 11 -0.35 3.28 14.91
N THR A 12 0.53 2.82 15.78
CA THR A 12 0.28 2.70 17.22
C THR A 12 0.18 4.10 17.85
N ASP A 13 -0.43 4.19 19.03
CA ASP A 13 -0.43 5.45 19.76
C ASP A 13 0.96 5.71 20.36
N LEU A 14 1.39 6.97 20.33
CA LEU A 14 2.75 7.37 20.75
C LEU A 14 3.03 6.92 22.20
N GLU A 15 2.01 7.02 23.03
CA GLU A 15 2.02 6.69 24.45
C GLU A 15 2.20 5.17 24.71
N GLU A 16 1.92 4.32 23.72
CA GLU A 16 2.10 2.86 23.81
C GLU A 16 3.53 2.43 23.46
N LEU A 17 4.33 3.30 22.85
CA LEU A 17 5.72 3.01 22.53
C LEU A 17 6.61 3.03 23.78
N PRO A 18 7.74 2.27 23.79
CA PRO A 18 8.73 2.40 24.85
C PRO A 18 9.25 3.84 24.98
N GLU A 19 9.52 4.31 26.22
CA GLU A 19 9.95 5.69 26.49
C GLU A 19 11.16 6.13 25.64
N SER A 20 12.13 5.23 25.43
CA SER A 20 13.30 5.51 24.61
C SER A 20 12.96 5.77 23.14
N GLN A 21 11.92 5.12 22.61
CA GLN A 21 11.41 5.36 21.25
C GLN A 21 10.60 6.65 21.18
N GLN A 22 9.79 6.94 22.20
CA GLN A 22 9.08 8.22 22.31
C GLN A 22 10.07 9.39 22.30
N GLU A 23 11.11 9.34 23.14
CA GLU A 23 12.15 10.37 23.20
C GLU A 23 12.86 10.52 21.84
N TYR A 24 13.21 9.40 21.19
CA TYR A 24 13.84 9.41 19.88
C TYR A 24 13.00 10.12 18.81
N LEU A 25 11.70 9.80 18.75
CA LEU A 25 10.76 10.38 17.78
C LEU A 25 10.49 11.86 18.07
N LEU A 26 10.50 12.26 19.34
CA LEU A 26 10.22 13.64 19.75
C LEU A 26 11.44 14.56 19.72
N ARG A 27 12.67 14.01 19.69
CA ARG A 27 13.94 14.75 19.81
C ARG A 27 14.08 15.97 18.88
N HIS A 28 13.59 15.85 17.64
CA HIS A 28 13.66 16.92 16.63
C HIS A 28 12.27 17.42 16.21
N SER A 29 11.25 17.18 17.04
CA SER A 29 9.88 17.57 16.72
C SER A 29 9.61 19.06 16.86
N GLU A 30 10.51 19.81 17.53
CA GLU A 30 10.30 21.23 17.85
C GLU A 30 8.95 21.50 18.54
N GLY A 31 8.47 20.54 19.34
CA GLY A 31 7.16 20.60 20.02
C GLY A 31 5.96 20.23 19.15
N LYS A 32 6.15 19.84 17.88
CA LYS A 32 5.08 19.41 16.97
C LYS A 32 4.67 17.95 17.18
N ILE A 33 4.20 17.64 18.39
CA ILE A 33 3.83 16.27 18.79
C ILE A 33 2.74 15.68 17.88
N GLU A 34 1.73 16.48 17.51
CA GLU A 34 0.65 16.02 16.64
C GLU A 34 1.11 15.63 15.23
N GLU A 35 2.16 16.28 14.73
CA GLU A 35 2.78 15.92 13.45
C GLU A 35 3.52 14.58 13.56
N VAL A 36 4.26 14.37 14.65
CA VAL A 36 4.89 13.08 14.95
C VAL A 36 3.85 11.97 15.03
N LYS A 37 2.75 12.19 15.78
CA LYS A 37 1.63 11.24 15.91
C LYS A 37 0.97 10.89 14.59
N ARG A 38 0.96 11.82 13.62
CA ARG A 38 0.45 11.57 12.26
C ARG A 38 1.41 10.71 11.45
N TYR A 39 2.72 10.92 11.60
CA TYR A 39 3.72 10.15 10.86
C TYR A 39 3.94 8.73 11.36
N LEU A 40 3.46 8.37 12.56
CA LEU A 40 3.62 7.01 13.08
C LEU A 40 3.06 5.93 12.14
N SER A 41 1.98 6.22 11.40
CA SER A 41 1.45 5.28 10.41
C SER A 41 2.39 5.05 9.23
N LEU A 42 3.31 5.98 8.96
CA LEU A 42 4.22 5.91 7.81
C LEU A 42 5.52 5.15 8.09
N TYR A 43 5.77 4.73 9.34
CA TYR A 43 7.00 4.02 9.70
C TYR A 43 6.75 2.55 10.06
N PRO A 44 7.50 1.60 9.48
CA PRO A 44 7.29 0.16 9.72
C PRO A 44 7.46 -0.30 11.17
N PHE A 45 8.17 0.48 11.99
CA PHE A 45 8.45 0.13 13.38
C PHE A 45 7.45 0.73 14.37
N THR A 46 6.61 1.68 13.92
CA THR A 46 5.56 2.31 14.74
C THR A 46 4.16 2.03 14.19
N ALA A 47 4.06 1.18 13.19
CA ALA A 47 2.82 0.82 12.54
C ALA A 47 2.80 -0.64 12.11
N LYS A 48 1.60 -1.12 11.79
CA LYS A 48 1.31 -2.43 11.22
C LYS A 48 0.57 -2.28 9.90
N ILE A 49 0.67 -3.31 9.06
CA ILE A 49 -0.12 -3.42 7.82
C ILE A 49 -1.52 -3.92 8.19
N ILE A 50 -2.54 -3.16 7.82
CA ILE A 50 -3.95 -3.45 8.11
C ILE A 50 -4.75 -3.84 6.87
N SER A 51 -4.22 -3.58 5.67
CA SER A 51 -4.77 -4.10 4.43
C SER A 51 -3.69 -4.26 3.36
N ILE A 52 -3.86 -5.27 2.50
CA ILE A 52 -3.07 -5.47 1.28
C ILE A 52 -4.04 -5.77 0.15
N GLY A 53 -4.11 -4.90 -0.85
CA GLY A 53 -4.85 -5.13 -2.09
C GLY A 53 -3.92 -5.67 -3.18
N MET A 54 -4.34 -6.70 -3.91
CA MET A 54 -3.57 -7.29 -5.03
C MET A 54 -4.47 -7.57 -6.23
N LEU A 55 -4.17 -6.96 -7.37
CA LEU A 55 -4.84 -7.20 -8.64
C LEU A 55 -3.95 -7.98 -9.60
N ASN A 56 -4.49 -9.05 -10.17
CA ASN A 56 -3.85 -9.79 -11.24
C ASN A 56 -4.12 -9.11 -12.58
N ALA A 57 -3.09 -8.54 -13.20
CA ALA A 57 -3.25 -7.75 -14.43
C ALA A 57 -3.71 -8.56 -15.65
N THR A 58 -3.70 -9.90 -15.57
CA THR A 58 -4.16 -10.81 -16.63
C THR A 58 -5.63 -11.18 -16.46
N THR A 59 -6.05 -11.52 -15.24
CA THR A 59 -7.45 -11.90 -14.98
C THR A 59 -8.34 -10.73 -14.55
N GLU A 60 -7.73 -9.59 -14.20
CA GLU A 60 -8.36 -8.42 -13.58
C GLU A 60 -9.08 -8.73 -12.26
N ASN A 61 -8.79 -9.88 -11.65
CA ASN A 61 -9.32 -10.20 -10.34
C ASN A 61 -8.51 -9.46 -9.28
N LEU A 62 -9.22 -8.82 -8.35
CA LEU A 62 -8.70 -8.14 -7.19
C LEU A 62 -8.95 -9.00 -5.95
N PHE A 63 -7.89 -9.23 -5.18
CA PHE A 63 -7.95 -9.84 -3.87
C PHE A 63 -7.46 -8.84 -2.83
N VAL A 64 -8.30 -8.53 -1.85
CA VAL A 64 -7.97 -7.63 -0.75
C VAL A 64 -7.95 -8.43 0.54
N MET A 65 -6.81 -8.40 1.22
CA MET A 65 -6.68 -8.93 2.57
C MET A 65 -6.77 -7.77 3.55
N PHE A 66 -7.40 -7.97 4.70
CA PHE A 66 -7.53 -6.95 5.72
C PHE A 66 -7.45 -7.55 7.12
N GLU A 67 -7.12 -6.71 8.10
CA GLU A 67 -7.00 -7.15 9.47
C GLU A 67 -8.36 -7.58 10.04
N SER A 68 -8.45 -8.81 10.55
CA SER A 68 -9.57 -9.26 11.37
C SER A 68 -9.14 -10.32 12.36
N GLU A 69 -9.77 -10.32 13.54
CA GLU A 69 -9.64 -11.39 14.53
C GLU A 69 -10.47 -12.63 14.17
N SER A 70 -11.38 -12.49 13.20
CA SER A 70 -12.26 -13.57 12.76
C SER A 70 -12.10 -13.84 11.27
N LYS A 71 -12.36 -15.08 10.86
CA LYS A 71 -12.34 -15.45 9.44
C LYS A 71 -13.59 -14.88 8.77
N GLU A 72 -13.40 -13.76 8.09
CA GLU A 72 -14.45 -13.07 7.35
C GLU A 72 -14.10 -13.06 5.87
N GLU A 73 -15.05 -13.41 5.01
CA GLU A 73 -14.85 -13.35 3.57
C GLU A 73 -16.11 -12.85 2.87
N TRP A 74 -15.94 -11.99 1.88
CA TRP A 74 -17.00 -11.61 0.96
C TRP A 74 -16.45 -11.34 -0.44
N SER A 75 -17.33 -11.16 -1.41
CA SER A 75 -16.96 -10.83 -2.78
C SER A 75 -17.93 -9.82 -3.36
N SER A 76 -17.51 -9.09 -4.39
CA SER A 76 -18.41 -8.31 -5.23
C SER A 76 -19.37 -9.23 -5.99
N ASP A 77 -20.50 -8.67 -6.44
CA ASP A 77 -21.54 -9.42 -7.16
C ASP A 77 -21.01 -10.11 -8.43
N ASP A 78 -20.09 -9.45 -9.15
CA ASP A 78 -19.42 -9.98 -10.34
C ASP A 78 -18.28 -10.97 -10.03
N LYS A 79 -18.01 -11.23 -8.75
CA LYS A 79 -16.93 -12.08 -8.23
C LYS A 79 -15.53 -11.68 -8.69
N LYS A 80 -15.34 -10.48 -9.25
CA LYS A 80 -14.01 -9.96 -9.62
C LYS A 80 -13.23 -9.45 -8.42
N VAL A 81 -13.89 -9.09 -7.33
CA VAL A 81 -13.25 -8.64 -6.10
C VAL A 81 -13.56 -9.60 -4.98
N ARG A 82 -12.53 -10.12 -4.31
CA ARG A 82 -12.65 -10.92 -3.09
C ARG A 82 -11.97 -10.20 -1.94
N TYR A 83 -12.60 -10.25 -0.78
CA TYR A 83 -12.07 -9.73 0.48
C TYR A 83 -11.92 -10.88 1.48
N SER A 84 -10.83 -10.89 2.25
CA SER A 84 -10.57 -11.91 3.28
C SER A 84 -9.89 -11.31 4.51
N GLY A 85 -10.49 -11.55 5.66
CA GLY A 85 -10.02 -11.09 6.97
C GLY A 85 -9.01 -12.06 7.57
N MET A 86 -7.85 -11.56 7.99
CA MET A 86 -6.78 -12.36 8.57
C MET A 86 -5.80 -11.50 9.39
N SER A 87 -4.83 -12.13 10.06
CA SER A 87 -3.78 -11.41 10.80
C SER A 87 -2.75 -10.76 9.88
N GLU A 88 -2.02 -9.74 10.36
CA GLU A 88 -0.92 -9.10 9.62
C GLU A 88 0.10 -10.13 9.10
N ALA A 89 0.47 -11.12 9.92
CA ALA A 89 1.42 -12.16 9.54
C ALA A 89 0.90 -13.04 8.39
N GLU A 90 -0.39 -13.39 8.40
CA GLU A 90 -1.03 -14.15 7.33
C GLU A 90 -1.13 -13.33 6.04
N MET A 91 -1.46 -12.03 6.13
CA MET A 91 -1.50 -11.13 4.99
C MET A 91 -0.13 -11.05 4.30
N ILE A 92 0.93 -10.81 5.07
CA ILE A 92 2.28 -10.66 4.55
C ILE A 92 2.79 -11.99 3.98
N SER A 93 2.54 -13.12 4.65
CA SER A 93 2.93 -14.44 4.14
C SER A 93 2.23 -14.74 2.81
N SER A 94 0.91 -14.51 2.75
CA SER A 94 0.10 -14.69 1.55
C SER A 94 0.56 -13.79 0.40
N PHE A 95 0.92 -12.54 0.69
CA PHE A 95 1.51 -11.62 -0.28
C PHE A 95 2.78 -12.21 -0.88
N TRP A 96 3.76 -12.61 -0.06
CA TRP A 96 5.04 -13.13 -0.54
C TRP A 96 4.90 -14.44 -1.33
N ASP A 97 3.99 -15.32 -0.91
CA ASP A 97 3.66 -16.55 -1.62
C ASP A 97 3.04 -16.27 -2.99
N TYR A 98 2.16 -15.26 -3.08
CA TYR A 98 1.51 -14.89 -4.32
C TYR A 98 2.46 -14.22 -5.30
N VAL A 99 3.21 -13.20 -4.85
CA VAL A 99 4.13 -12.45 -5.72
C VAL A 99 5.37 -13.28 -6.11
N SER A 100 5.70 -14.34 -5.38
CA SER A 100 6.77 -15.29 -5.79
C SER A 100 6.49 -15.96 -7.15
N LYS A 101 5.21 -16.04 -7.54
CA LYS A 101 4.73 -16.59 -8.81
C LYS A 101 4.59 -15.52 -9.90
N SER A 102 4.84 -14.26 -9.57
CA SER A 102 4.76 -13.12 -10.48
C SER A 102 6.11 -12.77 -11.08
N GLU A 103 6.10 -12.27 -12.31
CA GLU A 103 7.32 -11.78 -12.97
C GLU A 103 7.62 -10.35 -12.51
N THR A 104 6.57 -9.54 -12.39
CA THR A 104 6.63 -8.09 -12.19
C THR A 104 5.54 -7.66 -11.21
N ILE A 105 5.91 -6.79 -10.25
CA ILE A 105 4.96 -6.02 -9.46
C ILE A 105 4.81 -4.61 -10.03
N ILE A 106 3.64 -4.01 -9.83
CA ILE A 106 3.29 -2.66 -10.23
C ILE A 106 2.74 -1.94 -9.00
N THR A 107 3.22 -0.74 -8.73
CA THR A 107 2.77 0.08 -7.59
C THR A 107 2.68 1.55 -8.01
N PHE A 108 2.09 2.38 -7.16
CA PHE A 108 2.25 3.83 -7.24
C PHE A 108 3.05 4.31 -6.03
N ASN A 109 4.30 4.77 -6.22
CA ASN A 109 5.21 5.17 -5.14
C ASN A 109 5.62 4.04 -4.17
N GLY A 110 5.40 2.77 -4.54
CA GLY A 110 5.70 1.62 -3.68
C GLY A 110 7.18 1.39 -3.43
N ARG A 111 8.09 1.97 -4.23
CA ARG A 111 9.53 1.93 -3.95
C ARG A 111 9.90 2.77 -2.73
N ASN A 112 9.17 3.85 -2.47
CA ASN A 112 9.43 4.74 -1.34
C ASN A 112 8.57 4.42 -0.12
N PHE A 113 7.60 3.51 -0.24
CA PHE A 113 6.66 3.19 0.83
C PHE A 113 6.36 1.69 0.93
N ASP A 114 5.49 1.16 0.08
CA ASP A 114 4.88 -0.17 0.22
C ASP A 114 5.89 -1.31 0.34
N VAL A 115 6.84 -1.38 -0.60
CA VAL A 115 7.84 -2.46 -0.67
C VAL A 115 8.79 -2.43 0.54
N PRO A 116 9.47 -1.31 0.88
CA PRO A 116 10.33 -1.30 2.07
C PRO A 116 9.52 -1.52 3.35
N PHE A 117 8.28 -1.05 3.43
CA PHE A 117 7.41 -1.28 4.57
C PHE A 117 7.10 -2.77 4.74
N LEU A 118 6.66 -3.44 3.68
CA LEU A 118 6.45 -4.90 3.66
C LEU A 118 7.71 -5.66 4.06
N MET A 119 8.86 -5.34 3.49
CA MET A 119 10.12 -6.03 3.79
C MET A 119 10.51 -5.89 5.28
N LEU A 120 10.38 -4.69 5.85
CA LEU A 120 10.71 -4.44 7.25
C LEU A 120 9.69 -5.08 8.20
N ARG A 121 8.38 -4.97 7.92
CA ARG A 121 7.34 -5.68 8.71
C ARG A 121 7.51 -7.19 8.65
N SER A 122 7.87 -7.73 7.49
CA SER A 122 8.20 -9.16 7.35
C SER A 122 9.32 -9.54 8.31
N SER A 123 10.39 -8.74 8.39
CA SER A 123 11.51 -8.99 9.29
C SER A 123 11.12 -8.93 10.77
N VAL A 124 10.25 -7.99 11.15
CA VAL A 124 9.72 -7.87 12.51
C VAL A 124 8.91 -9.11 12.91
N LEU A 125 8.17 -9.70 11.95
CA LEU A 125 7.32 -10.86 12.17
C LEU A 125 8.01 -12.21 11.89
N GLY A 126 9.31 -12.21 11.57
CA GLY A 126 10.04 -13.44 11.25
C GLY A 126 9.66 -14.09 9.91
N ILE A 127 9.01 -13.34 9.03
CA ILE A 127 8.63 -13.79 7.68
C ILE A 127 9.73 -13.41 6.70
N LYS A 128 10.16 -14.35 5.86
CA LYS A 128 11.21 -14.10 4.85
C LYS A 128 10.59 -13.55 3.57
N PRO A 129 10.94 -12.33 3.12
CA PRO A 129 10.53 -11.83 1.81
C PRO A 129 10.99 -12.78 0.69
N SER A 130 10.08 -13.12 -0.22
CA SER A 130 10.40 -14.03 -1.34
C SER A 130 11.30 -13.36 -2.39
N ARG A 131 11.27 -12.02 -2.47
CA ARG A 131 12.06 -11.26 -3.44
C ARG A 131 12.38 -9.85 -2.95
N ASN A 132 13.57 -9.34 -3.29
CA ASN A 132 13.93 -7.93 -3.07
C ASN A 132 13.62 -7.10 -4.34
N TYR A 133 12.49 -6.40 -4.35
CA TYR A 133 12.07 -5.54 -5.45
C TYR A 133 12.75 -4.16 -5.46
N LEU A 134 13.58 -3.85 -4.46
CA LEU A 134 14.30 -2.58 -4.35
C LEU A 134 15.70 -2.61 -4.97
N LYS A 135 16.25 -3.80 -5.25
CA LYS A 135 17.66 -4.01 -5.61
C LYS A 135 18.17 -3.15 -6.77
N ASN A 136 17.37 -2.96 -7.82
CA ASN A 136 17.77 -2.18 -8.98
C ASN A 136 16.68 -1.16 -9.33
N ARG A 137 16.95 0.11 -9.05
CA ARG A 137 16.00 1.22 -9.20
C ARG A 137 15.53 1.43 -10.63
N TYR A 138 16.46 1.43 -11.57
CA TYR A 138 16.19 1.74 -12.98
C TYR A 138 15.83 0.50 -13.80
N ASN A 139 15.76 -0.68 -13.18
CA ASN A 139 15.31 -1.90 -13.83
C ASN A 139 13.82 -2.14 -13.53
N ASN A 140 13.00 -1.93 -14.54
CA ASN A 140 11.55 -2.04 -14.43
C ASN A 140 11.03 -3.45 -14.78
N THR A 141 11.91 -4.44 -14.98
CA THR A 141 11.51 -5.81 -15.30
C THR A 141 10.75 -6.45 -14.13
N ASN A 142 11.18 -6.15 -12.90
CA ASN A 142 10.63 -6.79 -11.70
C ASN A 142 9.69 -5.88 -10.90
N HIS A 143 9.86 -4.56 -11.00
CA HIS A 143 9.04 -3.58 -10.30
C HIS A 143 8.84 -2.34 -11.17
N ILE A 144 7.60 -2.06 -11.53
CA ILE A 144 7.17 -0.85 -12.21
C ILE A 144 6.53 0.06 -11.16
N ASP A 145 7.30 1.03 -10.63
CA ASP A 145 6.74 2.09 -9.78
C ASP A 145 6.25 3.23 -10.68
N LEU A 146 4.93 3.40 -10.78
CA LEU A 146 4.32 4.37 -11.68
C LEU A 146 4.68 5.82 -11.33
N GLN A 147 4.94 6.15 -10.06
CA GLN A 147 5.38 7.49 -9.71
C GLN A 147 6.78 7.75 -10.27
N GLU A 148 7.69 6.77 -10.20
CA GLU A 148 9.00 6.89 -10.84
C GLU A 148 8.87 6.96 -12.37
N MET A 149 8.01 6.13 -12.96
CA MET A 149 7.84 6.09 -14.41
C MET A 149 7.29 7.41 -14.96
N LEU A 150 6.21 7.93 -14.36
CA LEU A 150 5.54 9.15 -14.82
C LEU A 150 6.36 10.41 -14.55
N THR A 151 7.29 10.35 -13.59
CA THR A 151 8.20 11.46 -13.30
C THR A 151 9.53 11.36 -14.03
N PHE A 152 9.72 10.34 -14.87
CA PHE A 152 11.00 10.01 -15.50
C PHE A 152 12.13 9.99 -14.46
N TYR A 153 11.93 9.20 -13.40
CA TYR A 153 12.81 9.06 -12.25
C TYR A 153 13.12 10.38 -11.51
N GLY A 154 12.15 11.29 -11.46
CA GLY A 154 12.25 12.57 -10.77
C GLY A 154 12.73 13.73 -11.64
N THR A 155 12.77 13.58 -12.97
CA THR A 155 13.03 14.67 -13.92
C THR A 155 11.92 15.74 -13.87
N VAL A 156 10.68 15.33 -13.63
CA VAL A 156 9.54 16.24 -13.45
C VAL A 156 8.92 16.12 -12.06
N LYS A 157 8.12 17.13 -11.70
CA LYS A 157 7.45 17.22 -10.40
C LYS A 157 6.60 15.97 -10.13
N LYS A 158 6.67 15.49 -8.88
CA LYS A 158 5.81 14.43 -8.36
C LYS A 158 4.40 14.94 -8.05
N PHE A 159 3.40 14.14 -8.38
CA PHE A 159 2.01 14.32 -7.98
C PHE A 159 1.51 13.05 -7.29
N ASN A 160 0.41 13.16 -6.53
CA ASN A 160 -0.22 12.00 -5.89
C ASN A 160 -1.10 11.22 -6.90
N LEU A 161 -1.54 10.02 -6.52
CA LEU A 161 -2.34 9.14 -7.40
C LEU A 161 -3.61 9.84 -7.88
N ASP A 162 -4.33 10.48 -6.97
CA ASP A 162 -5.56 11.23 -7.26
C ASP A 162 -5.38 12.28 -8.36
N PHE A 163 -4.30 13.07 -8.32
CA PHE A 163 -4.00 14.06 -9.35
C PHE A 163 -3.79 13.42 -10.72
N TYR A 164 -3.07 12.29 -10.79
CA TYR A 164 -2.90 11.55 -12.03
C TYR A 164 -4.23 10.97 -12.52
N CYS A 165 -5.04 10.39 -11.62
CA CYS A 165 -6.35 9.85 -11.97
C CYS A 165 -7.25 10.93 -12.59
N GLN A 166 -7.39 12.08 -11.94
CA GLN A 166 -8.17 13.21 -12.45
C GLN A 166 -7.63 13.70 -13.81
N SER A 167 -6.31 13.81 -13.95
CA SER A 167 -5.68 14.27 -15.20
C SER A 167 -5.93 13.33 -16.38
N TYR A 168 -6.05 12.02 -16.12
CA TYR A 168 -6.27 11.00 -17.13
C TYR A 168 -7.74 10.55 -17.26
N GLY A 169 -8.67 11.15 -16.51
CA GLY A 169 -10.09 10.75 -16.50
C GLY A 169 -10.35 9.37 -15.91
N ILE A 170 -9.46 8.89 -15.03
CA ILE A 170 -9.65 7.67 -14.25
C ILE A 170 -10.51 8.01 -13.03
N GLU A 171 -11.47 7.15 -12.70
CA GLU A 171 -12.24 7.28 -11.46
C GLU A 171 -11.29 7.27 -10.25
N SER A 172 -11.26 8.40 -9.53
CA SER A 172 -10.38 8.54 -8.36
C SER A 172 -10.97 7.81 -7.16
N PRO A 173 -10.16 7.08 -6.38
CA PRO A 173 -10.58 6.48 -5.11
C PRO A 173 -11.01 7.53 -4.06
N LYS A 174 -10.64 8.80 -4.26
CA LYS A 174 -11.01 9.93 -3.39
C LYS A 174 -12.35 10.57 -3.72
N SER A 175 -13.08 10.09 -4.74
CA SER A 175 -14.44 10.58 -5.03
C SER A 175 -15.38 10.46 -3.82
N ASP A 176 -15.10 9.53 -2.90
CA ASP A 176 -15.84 9.31 -1.66
C ASP A 176 -15.29 10.08 -0.44
N GLY A 177 -14.28 10.94 -0.60
CA GLY A 177 -13.78 11.84 0.45
C GLY A 177 -12.80 11.24 1.47
N ILE A 178 -12.31 10.01 1.28
CA ILE A 178 -11.34 9.35 2.14
C ILE A 178 -9.91 9.66 1.66
N THR A 179 -9.04 10.07 2.57
CA THR A 179 -7.60 10.29 2.36
C THR A 179 -6.77 9.39 3.28
N GLY A 180 -5.48 9.20 2.99
CA GLY A 180 -4.57 8.43 3.87
C GLY A 180 -4.47 8.96 5.31
N MET A 181 -4.83 10.22 5.57
CA MET A 181 -4.95 10.74 6.95
C MET A 181 -6.23 10.25 7.65
N ASP A 182 -7.29 9.96 6.88
CA ASP A 182 -8.54 9.44 7.40
C ASP A 182 -8.42 7.95 7.79
N VAL A 183 -7.45 7.23 7.23
CA VAL A 183 -7.21 5.80 7.54
C VAL A 183 -6.96 5.59 9.04
N LYS A 184 -6.21 6.47 9.70
CA LYS A 184 -5.97 6.39 11.16
C LYS A 184 -7.27 6.51 11.95
N GLU A 185 -8.08 7.52 11.64
CA GLU A 185 -9.35 7.77 12.34
C GLU A 185 -10.40 6.69 12.03
N MET A 186 -10.45 6.21 10.79
CA MET A 186 -11.26 5.07 10.38
C MET A 186 -10.86 3.82 11.14
N TYR A 187 -9.56 3.57 11.28
CA TYR A 187 -9.04 2.42 12.00
C TYR A 187 -9.41 2.49 13.49
N LYS A 188 -9.23 3.65 14.14
CA LYS A 188 -9.69 3.88 15.52
C LYS A 188 -11.20 3.71 15.69
N ALA A 189 -11.97 4.04 14.66
CA ALA A 189 -13.41 3.84 14.62
C ALA A 189 -13.85 2.39 14.28
N GLY A 190 -12.91 1.46 14.10
CA GLY A 190 -13.20 0.06 13.76
C GLY A 190 -13.64 -0.17 12.31
N LYS A 191 -13.45 0.80 11.42
CA LYS A 191 -13.91 0.78 10.01
C LYS A 191 -12.93 0.06 9.08
N ILE A 192 -12.46 -1.12 9.48
CA ILE A 192 -11.42 -1.86 8.75
C ILE A 192 -11.92 -2.34 7.39
N LYS A 193 -13.20 -2.70 7.27
CA LYS A 193 -13.79 -3.14 6.00
C LYS A 193 -13.85 -2.00 4.98
N GLU A 194 -14.16 -0.79 5.43
CA GLU A 194 -14.14 0.40 4.59
C GLU A 194 -12.72 0.73 4.13
N ILE A 195 -11.72 0.56 4.99
CA ILE A 195 -10.29 0.69 4.62
C ILE A 195 -9.93 -0.36 3.56
N ALA A 196 -10.38 -1.61 3.72
CA ALA A 196 -10.15 -2.66 2.73
C ALA A 196 -10.76 -2.32 1.36
N ILE A 197 -11.99 -1.80 1.35
CA ILE A 197 -12.66 -1.34 0.12
C ILE A 197 -11.86 -0.19 -0.52
N TYR A 198 -11.37 0.76 0.28
CA TYR A 198 -10.54 1.87 -0.18
C TYR A 198 -9.23 1.37 -0.80
N CYS A 199 -8.48 0.50 -0.11
CA CYS A 199 -7.26 -0.12 -0.63
C CYS A 199 -7.52 -0.82 -1.98
N GLY A 200 -8.65 -1.54 -2.09
CA GLY A 200 -9.06 -2.16 -3.34
C GLY A 200 -9.31 -1.15 -4.48
N LYS A 201 -9.84 0.04 -4.17
CA LYS A 201 -10.02 1.12 -5.15
C LYS A 201 -8.67 1.73 -5.56
N ASP A 202 -7.74 1.94 -4.64
CA ASP A 202 -6.38 2.45 -4.94
C ASP A 202 -5.62 1.49 -5.88
N VAL A 203 -5.73 0.19 -5.66
CA VAL A 203 -5.15 -0.83 -6.57
C VAL A 203 -5.79 -0.79 -7.96
N LYS A 204 -7.11 -0.65 -8.06
CA LYS A 204 -7.80 -0.52 -9.35
C LYS A 204 -7.37 0.75 -10.09
N ALA A 205 -7.33 1.89 -9.40
CA ALA A 205 -6.89 3.15 -9.97
C ALA A 205 -5.43 3.08 -10.45
N THR A 206 -4.55 2.44 -9.67
CA THR A 206 -3.16 2.15 -10.05
C THR A 206 -3.09 1.28 -11.30
N TYR A 207 -3.95 0.26 -11.42
CA TYR A 207 -4.01 -0.58 -12.62
C TYR A 207 -4.46 0.20 -13.87
N GLU A 208 -5.49 1.04 -13.76
CA GLU A 208 -5.92 1.91 -14.85
C GLU A 208 -4.81 2.86 -15.30
N LEU A 209 -4.11 3.47 -14.33
CA LEU A 209 -2.97 4.34 -14.62
C LEU A 209 -1.82 3.57 -15.29
N TYR A 210 -1.54 2.35 -14.84
CA TYR A 210 -0.57 1.46 -15.48
C TYR A 210 -0.93 1.17 -16.94
N LYS A 211 -2.21 0.91 -17.26
CA LYS A 211 -2.63 0.68 -18.65
C LYS A 211 -2.33 1.87 -19.54
N ILE A 212 -2.54 3.10 -19.04
CA ILE A 212 -2.23 4.33 -19.77
C ILE A 212 -0.71 4.46 -19.98
N TRP A 213 0.08 4.36 -18.90
CA TRP A 213 1.54 4.43 -19.00
C TRP A 213 2.07 3.37 -19.97
N ASN A 214 1.62 2.12 -19.86
CA ASN A 214 2.07 1.03 -20.71
C ASN A 214 1.69 1.23 -22.18
N LYS A 215 0.57 1.87 -22.47
CA LYS A 215 0.11 2.12 -23.84
C LYS A 215 0.87 3.27 -24.52
N TYR A 216 1.19 4.32 -23.78
CA TYR A 216 1.67 5.59 -24.37
C TYR A 216 3.12 5.94 -24.04
N LEU A 217 3.68 5.39 -22.96
CA LEU A 217 4.95 5.84 -22.39
C LEU A 217 5.96 4.71 -22.17
N ASN A 218 5.54 3.44 -22.27
CA ASN A 218 6.45 2.29 -22.24
C ASN A 218 7.03 2.06 -23.64
N LEU A 219 8.12 2.78 -23.94
CA LEU A 219 8.84 2.79 -25.23
C LEU A 219 10.02 1.82 -25.24
#